data_AF-A0A372GFJ1-F1
#
_entry.id   AF-A0A372GFJ1-F1
#
_cell.length_a   1.000
_cell.length_b   1.000
_cell.length_c   1.000
_cell.angle_alpha   90.00
_cell.angle_beta   90.00
_cell.angle_gamma   90.00
#
_symmetry.space_group_name_H-M   'P 1'
#
loop_
_entity.id
_entity.type
_entity.pdbx_description
1 polymer ?
#
loop_
_entity_poly.entity_id
_entity_poly.type
_entity_poly.pdbx_seq_one_letter_code
_entity_poly.pdbx_strand_id
1 'polypeptide(L)'
;MSPAQRAALDRARELQRVCRLCDGCETDEYGDPVPLGKGRVCGPCERVRRNYVLHLDSREFARVLREGLRAGTAVLAAVDNPARPQRLVMTGSALRLDVRLPSPNDPPPSGSPAAREKQAQETFASITRRLAGAGLPTDGMLTVICWQDAALIRRNLAGAFHLPQPSGWLAEHTWYSLDVWYGRWYAAPAKGVLDPLRFSHDWGVNPTDVGGDLADRVHALGLALDAMADDHPDTVSPGAPWITRPAAISDLHAQQRSR
;
A
#
# COMPACT_ATOMS: atom_id res chain seq x y z
N MET A 1 55.62 -18.34 5.47
CA MET A 1 54.52 -18.06 4.54
C MET A 1 55.07 -18.02 3.12
N SER A 2 54.56 -18.85 2.22
CA SER A 2 55.04 -18.93 0.83
C SER A 2 54.56 -17.75 -0.02
N PRO A 3 55.20 -17.46 -1.17
CA PRO A 3 54.72 -16.44 -2.11
C PRO A 3 53.27 -16.66 -2.56
N ALA A 4 52.88 -17.92 -2.79
CA ALA A 4 51.52 -18.29 -3.16
C ALA A 4 50.50 -18.00 -2.03
N GLN A 5 50.87 -18.26 -0.77
CA GLN A 5 50.03 -17.93 0.38
C GLN A 5 49.87 -16.41 0.56
N ARG A 6 50.91 -15.63 0.27
CA ARG A 6 50.84 -14.17 0.29
C ARG A 6 49.89 -13.64 -0.78
N ALA A 7 50.05 -14.09 -2.02
CA ALA A 7 49.20 -13.70 -3.13
C ALA A 7 47.73 -14.06 -2.89
N ALA A 8 47.45 -15.24 -2.32
CA ALA A 8 46.10 -15.65 -1.96
C ALA A 8 45.49 -14.74 -0.87
N LEU A 9 46.27 -14.36 0.15
CA LEU A 9 45.82 -13.47 1.22
C LEU A 9 45.53 -12.05 0.70
N ASP A 10 46.41 -11.54 -0.16
CA ASP A 10 46.26 -10.21 -0.76
C ASP A 10 45.04 -10.16 -1.67
N ARG A 11 44.82 -11.20 -2.50
CA ARG A 11 43.61 -11.33 -3.30
C ARG A 11 42.35 -11.45 -2.44
N ALA A 12 42.41 -12.15 -1.31
CA ALA A 12 41.28 -12.26 -0.40
C ALA A 12 40.93 -10.90 0.24
N ARG A 13 41.92 -10.09 0.62
CA ARG A 13 41.72 -8.73 1.15
C ARG A 13 41.15 -7.78 0.10
N GLU A 14 41.61 -7.88 -1.14
CA GLU A 14 41.06 -7.10 -2.25
C GLU A 14 39.60 -7.48 -2.51
N LEU A 15 39.28 -8.77 -2.57
CA LEU A 15 37.91 -9.25 -2.78
C LEU A 15 36.96 -8.87 -1.65
N GLN A 16 37.45 -8.71 -0.41
CA GLN A 16 36.64 -8.20 0.70
C GLN A 16 36.13 -6.78 0.46
N ARG A 17 36.74 -6.00 -0.44
CA ARG A 17 36.28 -4.65 -0.78
C ARG A 17 35.36 -4.61 -2.00
N VAL A 18 35.16 -5.72 -2.70
CA VAL A 18 34.33 -5.75 -3.90
C VAL A 18 32.98 -6.38 -3.60
N CYS A 19 31.91 -5.59 -3.78
CA CYS A 19 30.54 -6.07 -3.69
C CYS A 19 30.28 -7.15 -4.73
N ARG A 20 29.78 -8.31 -4.33
CA ARG A 20 29.45 -9.44 -5.22
C ARG A 20 28.31 -9.17 -6.20
N LEU A 21 27.53 -8.11 -5.98
CA LEU A 21 26.33 -7.79 -6.77
C LEU A 21 26.61 -6.70 -7.79
N CYS A 22 27.30 -5.63 -7.40
CA CYS A 22 27.59 -4.51 -8.31
C CYS A 22 29.06 -4.44 -8.75
N ASP A 23 29.91 -5.36 -8.29
CA ASP A 23 31.32 -5.51 -8.64
C ASP A 23 32.21 -4.26 -8.44
N GLY A 24 31.77 -3.24 -7.68
CA GLY A 24 32.56 -2.01 -7.58
C GLY A 24 32.38 -1.12 -6.35
N CYS A 25 31.40 -1.37 -5.47
CA CYS A 25 31.17 -0.51 -4.31
C CYS A 25 31.65 -1.16 -3.01
N GLU A 26 32.41 -0.42 -2.20
CA GLU A 26 32.97 -0.86 -0.91
C GLU A 26 32.40 -0.11 0.29
N THR A 27 31.21 0.48 0.17
CA THR A 27 30.63 1.27 1.26
C THR A 27 29.67 0.45 2.14
N ASP A 28 29.66 0.74 3.43
CA ASP A 28 28.63 0.25 4.36
C ASP A 28 27.30 1.00 4.20
N GLU A 29 26.39 0.84 5.18
CA GLU A 29 25.07 1.49 5.21
C GLU A 29 25.13 3.01 5.44
N TYR A 30 26.25 3.54 5.92
CA TYR A 30 26.49 4.97 6.15
C TYR A 30 27.20 5.64 4.98
N GLY A 31 27.75 4.84 4.06
CA GLY A 31 28.53 5.32 2.92
C GLY A 31 30.04 5.31 3.17
N ASP A 32 30.48 4.74 4.29
CA ASP A 32 31.91 4.71 4.66
C ASP A 32 32.63 3.54 3.97
N PRO A 33 33.83 3.75 3.40
CA PRO A 33 34.61 2.67 2.79
C PRO A 33 35.06 1.64 3.84
N VAL A 34 34.60 0.40 3.70
CA VAL A 34 34.94 -0.69 4.64
C VAL A 34 35.16 -2.02 3.91
N PRO A 35 35.96 -2.94 4.49
CA PRO A 35 35.91 -4.34 4.07
C PRO A 35 34.49 -4.88 4.26
N LEU A 36 33.87 -5.33 3.18
CA LEU A 36 32.55 -5.94 3.17
C LEU A 36 32.63 -7.29 3.90
N GLY A 37 31.74 -7.49 4.86
CA GLY A 37 31.70 -8.68 5.72
C GLY A 37 31.32 -9.98 4.98
N LYS A 38 30.94 -11.01 5.75
CA LYS A 38 30.46 -12.29 5.17
C LYS A 38 29.27 -12.03 4.25
N GLY A 39 29.37 -12.48 3.00
CA GLY A 39 28.35 -12.25 1.96
C GLY A 39 28.66 -11.10 1.01
N ARG A 40 29.67 -10.26 1.29
CA ARG A 40 30.23 -9.24 0.38
C ARG A 40 29.19 -8.42 -0.39
N VAL A 41 28.21 -7.82 0.29
CA VAL A 41 27.26 -6.90 -0.33
C VAL A 41 27.47 -5.51 0.27
N CYS A 42 27.53 -4.47 -0.56
CA CYS A 42 27.64 -3.10 -0.09
C CYS A 42 26.27 -2.56 0.41
N GLY A 43 26.31 -1.57 1.30
CA GLY A 43 25.11 -0.92 1.84
C GLY A 43 24.10 -0.46 0.79
N PRO A 44 24.52 0.18 -0.33
CA PRO A 44 23.58 0.56 -1.38
C PRO A 44 22.82 -0.64 -1.98
N CYS A 45 23.51 -1.75 -2.28
CA CYS A 45 22.87 -2.94 -2.83
C CYS A 45 21.95 -3.62 -1.81
N GLU A 46 22.31 -3.66 -0.53
CA GLU A 46 21.42 -4.17 0.52
C GLU A 46 20.15 -3.32 0.66
N ARG A 47 20.29 -2.00 0.57
CA ARG A 47 19.17 -1.06 0.62
C ARG A 47 18.23 -1.26 -0.57
N VAL A 48 18.75 -1.45 -1.79
CA VAL A 48 17.92 -1.81 -2.97
C VAL A 48 17.18 -3.12 -2.72
N ARG A 49 17.88 -4.18 -2.27
CA ARG A 49 17.26 -5.48 -1.97
C ARG A 49 16.12 -5.38 -0.96
N ARG A 50 16.32 -4.62 0.12
CA ARG A 50 15.30 -4.44 1.18
C ARG A 50 14.05 -3.77 0.62
N ASN A 51 14.21 -2.71 -0.17
CA ASN A 51 13.06 -2.04 -0.80
C ASN A 51 12.38 -2.93 -1.84
N TYR A 52 13.16 -3.74 -2.57
CA TYR A 52 12.58 -4.69 -3.53
C TYR A 52 11.72 -5.76 -2.86
N VAL A 53 12.12 -6.26 -1.69
CA VAL A 53 11.26 -7.16 -0.89
C VAL A 53 9.93 -6.49 -0.51
N LEU A 54 9.96 -5.23 -0.07
CA LEU A 54 8.73 -4.48 0.22
C LEU A 54 7.83 -4.32 -1.01
N HIS A 55 8.41 -4.12 -2.19
CA HIS A 55 7.67 -4.08 -3.45
C HIS A 55 6.98 -5.44 -3.73
N LEU A 56 7.68 -6.56 -3.54
CA LEU A 56 7.11 -7.90 -3.73
C LEU A 56 6.01 -8.21 -2.71
N ASP A 57 6.19 -7.81 -1.44
CA ASP A 57 5.17 -7.95 -0.40
C ASP A 57 3.93 -7.11 -0.74
N SER A 58 4.11 -5.92 -1.32
CA SER A 58 3.01 -5.04 -1.74
C SER A 58 2.20 -5.63 -2.89
N ARG A 59 2.88 -6.27 -3.85
CA ARG A 59 2.23 -7.03 -4.92
C ARG A 59 1.40 -8.18 -4.37
N GLU A 60 1.96 -8.95 -3.44
CA GLU A 60 1.25 -10.10 -2.86
C GLU A 60 0.05 -9.65 -2.03
N PHE A 61 0.21 -8.59 -1.24
CA PHE A 61 -0.90 -7.98 -0.52
C PHE A 61 -2.03 -7.53 -1.47
N ALA A 62 -1.69 -6.87 -2.59
CA ALA A 62 -2.67 -6.49 -3.60
C ALA A 62 -3.39 -7.69 -4.23
N ARG A 63 -2.70 -8.81 -4.45
CA ARG A 63 -3.33 -10.05 -4.94
C ARG A 63 -4.37 -10.58 -3.98
N VAL A 64 -4.05 -10.67 -2.68
CA VAL A 64 -4.99 -11.11 -1.64
C VAL A 64 -6.24 -10.22 -1.63
N LEU A 65 -6.06 -8.90 -1.68
CA LEU A 65 -7.18 -7.95 -1.73
C LEU A 65 -8.03 -8.11 -3.00
N ARG A 66 -7.38 -8.28 -4.16
CA ARG A 66 -8.06 -8.51 -5.45
C ARG A 66 -8.83 -9.82 -5.49
N GLU A 67 -8.27 -10.88 -4.91
CA GLU A 67 -8.97 -12.16 -4.75
C GLU A 67 -10.21 -12.00 -3.88
N GLY A 68 -10.13 -11.23 -2.79
CA GLY A 68 -11.30 -10.87 -1.99
C GLY A 68 -12.39 -10.15 -2.79
N LEU A 69 -12.04 -9.22 -3.69
CA LEU A 69 -13.01 -8.56 -4.57
C LEU A 69 -13.71 -9.55 -5.50
N ARG A 70 -12.95 -10.48 -6.07
CA ARG A 70 -13.47 -11.54 -6.96
C ARG A 70 -14.35 -12.53 -6.20
N ALA A 71 -13.98 -12.87 -4.97
CA ALA A 71 -14.69 -13.79 -4.10
C ALA A 71 -15.95 -13.18 -3.46
N GLY A 72 -16.18 -11.87 -3.59
CA GLY A 72 -17.29 -11.19 -2.92
C GLY A 72 -17.09 -11.10 -1.41
N THR A 73 -15.85 -10.97 -0.95
CA THR A 73 -15.50 -10.73 0.47
C THR A 73 -14.79 -9.39 0.67
N ALA A 74 -14.56 -8.64 -0.41
CA ALA A 74 -14.02 -7.30 -0.35
C ALA A 74 -14.82 -6.30 -1.19
N VAL A 75 -14.63 -5.02 -0.90
CA VAL A 75 -15.18 -3.87 -1.62
C VAL A 75 -14.15 -2.74 -1.67
N LEU A 76 -14.18 -1.97 -2.75
CA LEU A 76 -13.48 -0.70 -2.87
C LEU A 76 -14.35 0.40 -2.29
N ALA A 77 -13.77 1.36 -1.60
CA ALA A 77 -14.48 2.47 -0.98
C ALA A 77 -13.73 3.81 -1.14
N ALA A 78 -14.50 4.88 -1.28
CA ALA A 78 -14.00 6.25 -1.19
C ALA A 78 -15.00 7.12 -0.42
N VAL A 79 -14.44 8.10 0.29
CA VAL A 79 -15.21 9.20 0.90
C VAL A 79 -14.75 10.52 0.31
N ASP A 80 -15.65 11.49 0.29
CA ASP A 80 -15.36 12.84 -0.19
C ASP A 80 -14.30 13.54 0.65
N ASN A 81 -14.39 13.41 1.97
CA ASN A 81 -13.45 13.96 2.92
C ASN A 81 -13.19 12.98 4.08
N PRO A 82 -11.97 12.43 4.25
CA PRO A 82 -11.63 11.51 5.34
C PRO A 82 -11.88 12.05 6.74
N ALA A 83 -11.66 13.34 6.95
CA ALA A 83 -11.80 13.98 8.26
C ALA A 83 -13.27 14.24 8.62
N ARG A 84 -14.13 14.40 7.60
CA ARG A 84 -15.55 14.74 7.74
C ARG A 84 -16.35 14.14 6.57
N PRO A 85 -16.53 12.82 6.52
CA PRO A 85 -17.16 12.17 5.39
C PRO A 85 -18.63 12.57 5.32
N GLN A 86 -19.06 13.12 4.18
CA GLN A 86 -20.46 13.44 3.88
C GLN A 86 -21.02 12.59 2.73
N ARG A 87 -20.16 11.88 2.01
CA ARG A 87 -20.56 10.91 0.99
C ARG A 87 -19.63 9.70 1.06
N LEU A 88 -20.22 8.52 0.94
CA LEU A 88 -19.52 7.24 0.89
C LEU A 88 -19.92 6.52 -0.40
N VAL A 89 -18.94 6.19 -1.22
CA VAL A 89 -19.11 5.32 -2.38
C VAL A 89 -18.41 4.00 -2.08
N MET A 90 -19.11 2.88 -2.32
CA MET A 90 -18.54 1.54 -2.23
C MET A 90 -18.90 0.73 -3.47
N THR A 91 -17.92 0.01 -4.01
CA THR A 91 -18.14 -0.86 -5.17
C THR A 91 -17.50 -2.21 -4.95
N GLY A 92 -18.23 -3.26 -5.30
CA GLY A 92 -17.75 -4.64 -5.37
C GLY A 92 -18.31 -5.32 -6.61
N SER A 93 -18.04 -6.62 -6.76
CA SER A 93 -18.52 -7.42 -7.88
C SER A 93 -20.04 -7.37 -8.08
N ALA A 94 -20.83 -7.39 -6.99
CA ALA A 94 -22.29 -7.27 -6.98
C ALA A 94 -22.82 -6.01 -6.27
N LEU A 95 -21.93 -5.11 -5.84
CA LEU A 95 -22.30 -3.92 -5.07
C LEU A 95 -21.99 -2.64 -5.84
N ARG A 96 -22.99 -1.77 -5.96
CA ARG A 96 -22.80 -0.35 -6.26
C ARG A 96 -23.56 0.46 -5.21
N LEU A 97 -22.81 1.17 -4.39
CA LEU A 97 -23.34 1.98 -3.31
C LEU A 97 -22.79 3.39 -3.42
N ASP A 98 -23.69 4.35 -3.33
CA ASP A 98 -23.41 5.77 -3.24
C ASP A 98 -24.43 6.33 -2.25
N VAL A 99 -23.94 6.81 -1.12
CA VAL A 99 -24.76 7.23 0.00
C VAL A 99 -24.26 8.56 0.51
N ARG A 100 -25.18 9.52 0.59
CA ARG A 100 -24.98 10.74 1.36
C ARG A 100 -25.14 10.43 2.84
N LEU A 101 -24.13 10.80 3.61
CA LEU A 101 -24.10 10.67 5.05
C LEU A 101 -24.76 11.90 5.68
N PRO A 102 -25.43 11.74 6.83
CA PRO A 102 -25.95 12.88 7.57
C PRO A 102 -24.79 13.82 7.96
N SER A 103 -24.88 15.09 7.58
CA SER A 103 -23.89 16.09 7.98
C SER A 103 -24.36 16.80 9.26
N PRO A 104 -23.45 17.11 10.20
CA PRO A 104 -23.76 17.95 11.35
C PRO A 104 -24.30 19.34 10.96
N ASN A 105 -23.90 19.79 9.76
CA ASN A 105 -24.25 21.08 9.18
C ASN A 105 -25.44 21.00 8.21
N ASP A 106 -26.01 19.81 7.96
CA ASP A 106 -27.25 19.74 7.20
C ASP A 106 -28.32 20.57 7.97
N PRO A 107 -29.14 21.37 7.26
CA PRO A 107 -30.21 22.10 7.90
C PRO A 107 -31.02 21.08 8.71
N PRO A 108 -31.32 21.37 10.00
CA PRO A 108 -32.04 20.42 10.83
C PRO A 108 -33.28 19.96 10.06
N PRO A 109 -33.54 18.65 9.93
CA PRO A 109 -34.77 18.17 9.29
C PRO A 109 -35.94 18.47 10.22
N SER A 110 -36.31 19.74 10.45
CA SER A 110 -37.35 20.18 11.39
C SER A 110 -37.32 19.45 12.76
N GLY A 111 -36.19 18.89 13.16
CA GLY A 111 -36.13 17.74 14.06
C GLY A 111 -34.98 17.84 15.07
N SER A 112 -35.24 17.30 16.26
CA SER A 112 -34.36 17.33 17.42
C SER A 112 -33.02 16.59 17.19
N PRO A 113 -32.00 16.77 18.06
CA PRO A 113 -30.76 15.99 18.01
C PRO A 113 -30.99 14.47 17.95
N ALA A 114 -32.00 13.97 18.67
CA ALA A 114 -32.39 12.55 18.63
C ALA A 114 -32.88 12.09 17.25
N ALA A 115 -33.54 12.96 16.48
CA ALA A 115 -33.96 12.63 15.12
C ALA A 115 -32.76 12.49 14.17
N ARG A 116 -31.71 13.30 14.34
CA ARG A 116 -30.47 13.21 13.55
C ARG A 116 -29.70 11.93 13.86
N GLU A 117 -29.55 11.61 15.14
CA GLU A 117 -28.92 10.36 15.58
C GLU A 117 -29.66 9.14 15.02
N LYS A 118 -30.99 9.14 15.09
CA LYS A 118 -31.82 8.08 14.51
C LYS A 118 -31.61 7.95 13.00
N GLN A 119 -31.60 9.06 12.27
CA GLN A 119 -31.36 9.06 10.82
C GLN A 119 -29.97 8.50 10.47
N ALA A 120 -28.95 8.82 11.27
CA ALA A 120 -27.60 8.31 11.10
C ALA A 120 -27.54 6.78 11.31
N GLN A 121 -28.17 6.28 12.37
CA GLN A 121 -28.26 4.85 12.64
C GLN A 121 -29.08 4.11 11.57
N GLU A 122 -30.18 4.69 11.08
CA GLU A 122 -30.97 4.16 9.96
C GLU A 122 -30.15 4.12 8.66
N THR A 123 -29.31 5.13 8.41
CA THR A 123 -28.40 5.16 7.26
C THR A 123 -27.38 4.02 7.35
N PHE A 124 -26.76 3.83 8.52
CA PHE A 124 -25.86 2.70 8.76
C PHE A 124 -26.56 1.35 8.54
N ALA A 125 -27.76 1.15 9.11
CA ALA A 125 -28.54 -0.07 8.93
C ALA A 125 -28.96 -0.28 7.47
N SER A 126 -29.22 0.79 6.71
CA SER A 126 -29.48 0.73 5.27
C SER A 126 -28.26 0.25 4.48
N ILE A 127 -27.08 0.81 4.76
CA ILE A 127 -25.83 0.38 4.14
C ILE A 127 -25.57 -1.10 4.44
N THR A 128 -25.66 -1.51 5.72
CA THR A 128 -25.45 -2.90 6.14
C THR A 128 -26.41 -3.87 5.43
N ARG A 129 -27.70 -3.51 5.30
CA ARG A 129 -28.66 -4.32 4.53
C ARG A 129 -28.32 -4.42 3.05
N ARG A 130 -27.81 -3.35 2.44
CA ARG A 130 -27.37 -3.37 1.03
C ARG A 130 -26.14 -4.23 0.82
N LEU A 131 -25.19 -4.21 1.76
CA LEU A 131 -24.04 -5.11 1.76
C LEU A 131 -24.49 -6.57 1.85
N ALA A 132 -25.34 -6.90 2.82
CA ALA A 132 -25.88 -8.25 2.98
C ALA A 132 -26.71 -8.70 1.77
N GLY A 133 -27.51 -7.80 1.19
CA GLY A 133 -28.29 -8.07 -0.03
C GLY A 133 -27.43 -8.31 -1.27
N ALA A 134 -26.20 -7.80 -1.30
CA ALA A 134 -25.20 -8.10 -2.31
C ALA A 134 -24.40 -9.39 -2.01
N GLY A 135 -24.74 -10.12 -0.94
CA GLY A 135 -24.05 -11.35 -0.52
C GLY A 135 -22.72 -11.10 0.18
N LEU A 136 -22.40 -9.87 0.57
CA LEU A 136 -21.16 -9.53 1.25
C LEU A 136 -21.27 -9.85 2.75
N PRO A 137 -20.20 -10.35 3.39
CA PRO A 137 -20.18 -10.48 4.85
C PRO A 137 -20.33 -9.10 5.50
N THR A 138 -21.00 -9.02 6.65
CA THR A 138 -21.19 -7.75 7.38
C THR A 138 -20.78 -7.81 8.84
N ASP A 139 -20.40 -8.99 9.31
CA ASP A 139 -20.08 -9.37 10.69
C ASP A 139 -18.61 -9.19 11.05
N GLY A 140 -17.89 -8.32 10.34
CA GLY A 140 -16.45 -8.08 10.53
C GLY A 140 -15.56 -8.84 9.55
N MET A 141 -16.13 -9.67 8.68
CA MET A 141 -15.35 -10.41 7.68
C MET A 141 -15.22 -9.68 6.33
N LEU A 142 -15.82 -8.50 6.18
CA LEU A 142 -15.70 -7.69 4.96
C LEU A 142 -14.36 -6.98 4.90
N THR A 143 -13.63 -7.11 3.79
CA THR A 143 -12.49 -6.26 3.51
C THR A 143 -12.92 -5.00 2.77
N VAL A 144 -12.70 -3.84 3.35
CA VAL A 144 -12.94 -2.52 2.75
C VAL A 144 -11.61 -1.89 2.40
N ILE A 145 -11.40 -1.65 1.12
CA ILE A 145 -10.15 -1.13 0.56
C ILE A 145 -10.39 0.33 0.22
N CYS A 146 -9.58 1.24 0.76
CA CYS A 146 -9.64 2.65 0.43
C CYS A 146 -8.24 3.17 0.07
N TRP A 147 -8.19 4.31 -0.62
CA TRP A 147 -6.90 4.91 -0.94
C TRP A 147 -6.24 5.53 0.30
N GLN A 148 -6.99 6.38 1.02
CA GLN A 148 -6.52 7.21 2.13
C GLN A 148 -6.49 6.43 3.46
N ASP A 149 -6.09 7.10 4.55
CA ASP A 149 -6.03 6.56 5.91
C ASP A 149 -7.35 5.90 6.35
N ALA A 150 -7.36 4.56 6.26
CA ALA A 150 -8.43 3.68 6.67
C ALA A 150 -8.88 3.92 8.12
N ALA A 151 -7.95 4.14 9.03
CA ALA A 151 -8.26 4.33 10.44
C ALA A 151 -8.95 5.68 10.67
N LEU A 152 -8.52 6.73 9.97
CA LEU A 152 -9.17 8.04 10.00
C LEU A 152 -10.59 7.97 9.41
N ILE A 153 -10.73 7.41 8.19
CA ILE A 153 -12.03 7.27 7.52
C ILE A 153 -13.01 6.50 8.41
N ARG A 154 -12.60 5.31 8.89
CA ARG A 154 -13.42 4.44 9.73
C ARG A 154 -13.89 5.13 11.02
N ARG A 155 -12.98 5.81 11.74
CA ARG A 155 -13.36 6.55 12.97
C ARG A 155 -14.38 7.65 12.68
N ASN A 156 -14.19 8.40 11.60
CA ASN A 156 -15.09 9.50 11.26
C ASN A 156 -16.42 9.01 10.67
N LEU A 157 -16.44 7.88 9.97
CA LEU A 157 -17.68 7.20 9.58
C LEU A 157 -18.44 6.71 10.81
N ALA A 158 -17.76 6.05 11.77
CA ALA A 158 -18.40 5.61 13.01
C ALA A 158 -19.01 6.79 13.79
N GLY A 159 -18.30 7.93 13.84
CA GLY A 159 -18.81 9.18 14.40
C GLY A 159 -20.02 9.72 13.64
N ALA A 160 -19.98 9.73 12.30
CA ALA A 160 -21.10 10.15 11.45
C ALA A 160 -22.36 9.27 11.63
N PHE A 161 -22.18 7.99 11.97
CA PHE A 161 -23.26 7.06 12.26
C PHE A 161 -23.68 7.01 13.74
N HIS A 162 -23.07 7.83 14.61
CA HIS A 162 -23.30 7.80 16.06
C HIS A 162 -23.10 6.40 16.67
N LEU A 163 -22.09 5.67 16.19
CA LEU A 163 -21.74 4.36 16.74
C LEU A 163 -20.75 4.54 17.90
N PRO A 164 -21.09 4.10 19.13
CA PRO A 164 -20.20 4.25 20.28
C PRO A 164 -18.88 3.50 20.11
N GLN A 165 -18.89 2.41 19.34
CA GLN A 165 -17.70 1.70 18.90
C GLN A 165 -17.86 1.18 17.46
N PRO A 166 -16.81 1.21 16.64
CA PRO A 166 -16.84 0.65 15.29
C PRO A 166 -17.10 -0.86 15.31
N SER A 167 -18.05 -1.33 14.51
CA SER A 167 -18.51 -2.74 14.49
C SER A 167 -18.91 -3.19 13.09
N GLY A 168 -19.04 -4.52 12.90
CA GLY A 168 -19.38 -5.11 11.60
C GLY A 168 -18.37 -4.72 10.53
N TRP A 169 -18.84 -4.24 9.38
CA TRP A 169 -17.99 -3.75 8.29
C TRP A 169 -17.17 -2.48 8.62
N LEU A 170 -17.43 -1.81 9.75
CA LEU A 170 -16.60 -0.71 10.29
C LEU A 170 -15.62 -1.17 11.37
N ALA A 171 -15.47 -2.47 11.64
CA ALA A 171 -14.50 -2.96 12.61
C ALA A 171 -13.05 -2.56 12.22
N GLU A 172 -12.14 -2.57 13.19
CA GLU A 172 -10.77 -2.09 12.96
C GLU A 172 -10.00 -2.90 11.90
N HIS A 173 -10.22 -4.21 11.85
CA HIS A 173 -9.54 -5.13 10.94
C HIS A 173 -10.18 -5.20 9.55
N THR A 174 -11.31 -4.51 9.31
CA THR A 174 -11.98 -4.57 8.02
C THR A 174 -11.44 -3.56 7.02
N TRP A 175 -10.76 -2.48 7.45
CA TRP A 175 -10.35 -1.38 6.56
C TRP A 175 -8.86 -1.36 6.27
N TYR A 176 -8.50 -1.21 4.99
CA TYR A 176 -7.11 -1.19 4.51
C TYR A 176 -6.84 0.02 3.62
N SER A 177 -5.78 0.76 3.94
CA SER A 177 -5.25 1.85 3.11
C SER A 177 -4.34 1.29 2.02
N LEU A 178 -4.60 1.60 0.75
CA LEU A 178 -3.78 1.14 -0.37
C LEU A 178 -2.58 2.06 -0.65
N ASP A 179 -2.64 3.34 -0.29
CA ASP A 179 -1.60 4.34 -0.53
C ASP A 179 -0.19 3.90 -0.09
N VAL A 180 -0.05 3.36 1.13
CA VAL A 180 1.24 2.91 1.68
C VAL A 180 1.80 1.73 0.89
N TRP A 181 0.95 0.81 0.45
CA TRP A 181 1.38 -0.34 -0.34
C TRP A 181 1.71 0.06 -1.77
N TYR A 182 0.93 0.99 -2.33
CA TYR A 182 1.18 1.53 -3.66
C TYR A 182 2.51 2.28 -3.71
N GLY A 183 2.82 3.14 -2.74
CA GLY A 183 4.10 3.86 -2.71
C GLY A 183 5.31 2.93 -2.68
N ARG A 184 5.22 1.82 -1.93
CA ARG A 184 6.24 0.77 -1.87
C ARG A 184 6.37 -0.01 -3.17
N TRP A 185 5.25 -0.32 -3.81
CA TRP A 185 5.23 -1.03 -5.08
C TRP A 185 5.72 -0.17 -6.25
N TYR A 186 5.17 1.04 -6.40
CA TYR A 186 5.52 1.96 -7.49
C TYR A 186 6.96 2.46 -7.36
N ALA A 187 7.42 2.69 -6.13
CA ALA A 187 8.82 2.95 -5.82
C ALA A 187 9.46 4.11 -6.58
N ALA A 188 8.69 5.16 -6.81
CA ALA A 188 9.26 6.44 -7.20
C ALA A 188 10.16 6.99 -6.08
N PRO A 189 11.39 7.41 -6.39
CA PRO A 189 12.21 8.13 -5.43
C PRO A 189 11.58 9.48 -5.07
N ALA A 190 11.69 9.88 -3.81
CA ALA A 190 11.36 11.23 -3.39
C ALA A 190 12.12 12.28 -4.24
N LYS A 191 11.49 13.44 -4.47
CA LYS A 191 12.05 14.50 -5.32
C LYS A 191 13.51 14.83 -4.95
N GLY A 192 14.39 14.76 -5.93
CA GLY A 192 15.82 15.07 -5.78
C GLY A 192 16.67 13.96 -5.15
N VAL A 193 16.08 12.82 -4.78
CA VAL A 193 16.79 11.69 -4.18
C VAL A 193 16.95 10.58 -5.22
N LEU A 194 18.16 10.36 -5.71
CA LEU A 194 18.48 9.26 -6.63
C LEU A 194 19.56 8.31 -6.09
N ASP A 195 20.20 8.68 -4.98
CA ASP A 195 21.17 7.84 -4.30
C ASP A 195 20.44 6.70 -3.58
N PRO A 196 20.72 5.42 -3.89
CA PRO A 196 20.09 4.30 -3.24
C PRO A 196 20.29 4.24 -1.72
N LEU A 197 21.38 4.80 -1.18
CA LEU A 197 21.58 4.89 0.27
C LEU A 197 20.58 5.85 0.93
N ARG A 198 20.18 6.90 0.20
CA ARG A 198 19.21 7.90 0.66
C ARG A 198 17.80 7.64 0.17
N PHE A 199 17.58 6.59 -0.62
CA PHE A 199 16.30 6.29 -1.23
C PHE A 199 15.18 6.22 -0.19
N SER A 200 14.13 6.98 -0.51
CA SER A 200 12.84 7.00 0.15
C SER A 200 11.76 7.06 -0.94
N HIS A 201 10.61 6.46 -0.65
CA HIS A 201 9.47 6.45 -1.55
C HIS A 201 8.83 7.84 -1.60
N ASP A 202 8.44 8.29 -2.78
CA ASP A 202 7.52 9.41 -2.94
C ASP A 202 6.10 8.97 -2.55
N TRP A 203 5.71 9.30 -1.33
CA TRP A 203 4.37 9.02 -0.80
C TRP A 203 3.28 9.90 -1.41
N GLY A 204 3.65 10.91 -2.21
CA GLY A 204 2.72 11.78 -2.91
C GLY A 204 2.21 11.21 -4.24
N VAL A 205 2.71 10.05 -4.67
CA VAL A 205 2.21 9.42 -5.91
C VAL A 205 0.84 8.84 -5.64
N ASN A 206 -0.16 9.39 -6.33
CA ASN A 206 -1.54 9.01 -6.15
C ASN A 206 -2.25 8.89 -7.51
N PRO A 207 -2.58 7.66 -7.96
CA PRO A 207 -3.38 7.44 -9.16
C PRO A 207 -4.86 7.81 -8.94
N THR A 208 -5.30 8.06 -7.70
CA THR A 208 -6.68 8.45 -7.36
C THR A 208 -6.88 9.97 -7.23
N ASP A 209 -5.80 10.77 -7.33
CA ASP A 209 -5.88 12.25 -7.38
C ASP A 209 -6.37 12.78 -8.74
N VAL A 210 -6.94 11.91 -9.59
CA VAL A 210 -7.69 12.34 -10.76
C VAL A 210 -8.81 13.26 -10.27
N GLY A 211 -8.74 14.54 -10.64
CA GLY A 211 -9.79 15.51 -10.32
C GLY A 211 -11.10 15.03 -10.94
N GLY A 212 -11.95 14.40 -10.12
CA GLY A 212 -13.13 13.67 -10.58
C GLY A 212 -14.07 13.33 -9.42
N ASP A 213 -15.20 12.72 -9.77
CA ASP A 213 -16.21 12.23 -8.83
C ASP A 213 -15.65 11.09 -7.94
N LEU A 214 -16.27 10.84 -6.79
CA LEU A 214 -15.95 9.72 -5.92
C LEU A 214 -16.01 8.37 -6.63
N ALA A 215 -16.94 8.19 -7.59
CA ALA A 215 -16.99 6.98 -8.40
C ALA A 215 -15.72 6.80 -9.25
N ASP A 216 -15.17 7.89 -9.81
CA ASP A 216 -13.92 7.87 -10.57
C ASP A 216 -12.73 7.52 -9.66
N ARG A 217 -12.72 8.04 -8.43
CA ARG A 217 -11.69 7.70 -7.43
C ARG A 217 -11.72 6.22 -7.06
N VAL A 218 -12.91 5.65 -6.86
CA VAL A 218 -13.07 4.21 -6.60
C VAL A 218 -12.64 3.37 -7.80
N HIS A 219 -12.95 3.83 -9.02
CA HIS A 219 -12.49 3.16 -10.23
C HIS A 219 -10.96 3.19 -10.36
N ALA A 220 -10.34 4.35 -10.15
CA ALA A 220 -8.89 4.51 -10.15
C ALA A 220 -8.21 3.66 -9.06
N LEU A 221 -8.82 3.54 -7.89
CA LEU A 221 -8.38 2.64 -6.83
C LEU A 221 -8.35 1.18 -7.30
N GLY A 222 -9.38 0.73 -8.02
CA GLY A 222 -9.42 -0.61 -8.61
C GLY A 222 -8.33 -0.82 -9.64
N LEU A 223 -8.11 0.14 -10.54
CA LEU A 223 -7.03 0.09 -11.53
C LEU A 223 -5.64 0.03 -10.87
N ALA A 224 -5.42 0.80 -9.79
CA ALA A 224 -4.18 0.75 -9.03
C ALA A 224 -3.97 -0.62 -8.38
N LEU A 225 -5.02 -1.20 -7.79
CA LEU A 225 -4.96 -2.52 -7.19
C LEU A 225 -4.65 -3.62 -8.22
N ASP A 226 -5.28 -3.56 -9.40
CA ASP A 226 -5.02 -4.51 -10.49
C ASP A 226 -3.58 -4.39 -10.99
N ALA A 227 -3.10 -3.16 -11.21
CA ALA A 227 -1.72 -2.92 -11.64
C ALA A 227 -0.71 -3.48 -10.63
N MET A 228 -0.93 -3.23 -9.33
CA MET A 228 -0.10 -3.79 -8.26
C MET A 228 -0.10 -5.31 -8.26
N ALA A 229 -1.27 -5.94 -8.43
CA ALA A 229 -1.42 -7.39 -8.35
C ALA A 229 -0.81 -8.13 -9.56
N ASP A 230 -0.87 -7.52 -10.74
CA ASP A 230 -0.34 -8.10 -11.99
C ASP A 230 1.14 -7.81 -12.21
N ASP A 231 1.69 -6.77 -11.58
CA ASP A 231 3.13 -6.46 -11.57
C ASP A 231 3.72 -6.37 -12.98
N HIS A 232 3.03 -5.63 -13.84
CA HIS A 232 3.52 -5.37 -15.19
C HIS A 232 4.83 -4.59 -15.15
N PRO A 233 5.84 -4.92 -15.97
CA PRO A 233 7.16 -4.28 -15.93
C PRO A 233 7.13 -2.75 -16.16
N ASP A 234 6.09 -2.24 -16.83
CA ASP A 234 5.91 -0.80 -17.10
C ASP A 234 5.13 -0.06 -16.00
N THR A 235 4.76 -0.75 -14.92
CA THR A 235 3.88 -0.20 -13.88
C THR A 235 4.62 0.25 -12.60
N VAL A 236 5.93 0.05 -12.54
CA VAL A 236 6.81 0.64 -11.52
C VAL A 236 7.52 1.88 -12.05
N SER A 237 7.95 2.76 -11.16
CA SER A 237 8.70 3.96 -11.53
C SER A 237 9.99 3.59 -12.27
N PRO A 238 10.30 4.23 -13.41
CA PRO A 238 11.62 4.09 -14.07
C PRO A 238 12.79 4.48 -13.16
N GLY A 239 12.53 5.32 -12.15
CA GLY A 239 13.51 5.72 -11.14
C GLY A 239 13.68 4.73 -10.00
N ALA A 240 12.95 3.62 -9.99
CA ALA A 240 13.04 2.64 -8.90
C ALA A 240 14.48 2.10 -8.75
N PRO A 241 14.98 1.89 -7.53
CA PRO A 241 16.38 1.52 -7.30
C PRO A 241 16.81 0.20 -7.94
N TRP A 242 15.88 -0.75 -8.10
CA TRP A 242 16.16 -2.02 -8.80
C TRP A 242 16.13 -1.90 -10.32
N ILE A 243 15.45 -0.90 -10.89
CA ILE A 243 15.52 -0.60 -12.33
C ILE A 243 16.86 0.05 -12.66
N THR A 244 17.31 0.99 -11.82
CA THR A 244 18.58 1.69 -12.00
C THR A 244 19.80 0.88 -11.53
N ARG A 245 19.61 -0.15 -10.69
CA ARG A 245 20.65 -1.08 -10.22
C ARG A 245 20.17 -2.55 -10.24
N PRO A 246 19.93 -3.14 -11.41
CA PRO A 246 19.35 -4.49 -11.53
C PRO A 246 20.23 -5.59 -10.93
N ALA A 247 21.55 -5.41 -10.96
CA ALA A 247 22.49 -6.39 -10.40
C ALA A 247 22.32 -6.58 -8.88
N ALA A 248 21.75 -5.60 -8.17
CA ALA A 248 21.46 -5.73 -6.74
C ALA A 248 20.40 -6.80 -6.41
N ILE A 249 19.56 -7.19 -7.38
CA ILE A 249 18.44 -8.13 -7.16
C ILE A 249 18.53 -9.42 -7.99
N SER A 250 19.64 -9.64 -8.71
CA SER A 250 19.83 -10.80 -9.61
C SER A 250 19.51 -12.15 -8.97
N ASP A 251 19.92 -12.33 -7.71
CA ASP A 251 19.79 -13.61 -7.00
C ASP A 251 18.44 -13.77 -6.29
N LEU A 252 17.70 -12.68 -6.07
CA LEU A 252 16.39 -12.71 -5.39
C LEU A 252 15.31 -13.31 -6.28
N HIS A 253 15.34 -13.02 -7.59
CA HIS A 253 14.43 -13.64 -8.56
C HIS A 253 14.59 -15.17 -8.63
N ALA A 254 15.80 -15.69 -8.43
CA ALA A 254 16.05 -17.13 -8.40
C ALA A 254 15.46 -17.77 -7.13
N GLN A 255 15.61 -17.12 -5.97
CA GLN A 255 15.12 -17.62 -4.68
C GLN A 255 13.60 -17.62 -4.56
N GLN A 256 12.90 -16.69 -5.21
CA GLN A 256 11.43 -16.68 -5.21
C GLN A 256 10.80 -17.75 -6.10
N ARG A 257 11.46 -18.18 -7.19
CA ARG A 257 10.94 -19.25 -8.07
C ARG A 257 11.10 -20.66 -7.48
N SER A 258 11.91 -20.81 -6.44
CA SER A 258 12.19 -22.07 -5.76
C SER A 258 11.35 -22.30 -4.49
N ARG A 259 10.45 -21.37 -4.15
CA ARG A 259 9.49 -21.47 -3.05
C ARG A 259 8.09 -21.59 -3.62
#